data_AF-A0A7S8J0E8-F1
#
_entry.id   AF-A0A7S8J0E8-F1
#
_cell.length_a   1.000
_cell.length_b   1.000
_cell.length_c   1.000
_cell.angle_alpha   90.00
_cell.angle_beta   90.00
_cell.angle_gamma   90.00
#
_symmetry.space_group_name_H-M   'P 1'
#
loop_
_entity.id
_entity.type
_entity.pdbx_description
1 polymer ?
#
loop_
_entity_poly.entity_id
_entity_poly.type
_entity_poly.pdbx_seq_one_letter_code
_entity_poly.pdbx_strand_id
1 'polypeptide(L)'
;MLVEALKPLLIHLPTGDVHLEPGVPVELPDEHGRRLLAKVPDKVRIVTTQSVVVEPAIRPDGSPLTPVYWERGDGSISGPASVEFFYRLGDTDGLIVEHRGELVWINASSVVGHK
;
A
#
# COMPACT_ATOMS: atom_id res chain seq x y z
N MET A 1 3.46 -12.19 -12.24
CA MET A 1 3.73 -10.90 -11.59
C MET A 1 3.56 -9.74 -12.56
N LEU A 2 2.88 -8.66 -12.16
CA LEU A 2 2.75 -7.43 -12.94
C LEU A 2 3.97 -6.52 -12.76
N VAL A 3 4.55 -6.10 -13.88
CA VAL A 3 5.72 -5.22 -13.92
C VAL A 3 5.47 -4.13 -14.94
N GLU A 4 5.84 -2.89 -14.60
CA GLU A 4 5.89 -1.79 -15.55
C GLU A 4 7.27 -1.14 -15.55
N ALA A 5 7.57 -0.37 -16.58
CA ALA A 5 8.81 0.38 -16.65
C ALA A 5 8.63 1.83 -16.15
N LEU A 6 9.68 2.39 -15.56
CA LEU A 6 9.71 3.81 -15.15
C LEU A 6 9.98 4.73 -16.36
N LYS A 7 10.56 4.17 -17.42
CA LYS A 7 10.77 4.77 -18.74
C LYS A 7 10.56 3.68 -19.79
N PRO A 8 10.14 4.00 -21.03
CA PRO A 8 9.93 2.99 -22.07
C PRO A 8 11.12 2.03 -22.18
N LEU A 9 10.85 0.72 -22.13
CA LEU A 9 11.87 -0.32 -22.06
C LEU A 9 11.45 -1.53 -22.88
N LEU A 10 12.25 -1.86 -23.90
CA LEU A 10 12.16 -3.13 -24.61
C LEU A 10 12.93 -4.21 -23.83
N ILE A 11 12.26 -5.33 -23.53
CA ILE A 11 12.88 -6.51 -22.94
C ILE A 11 12.76 -7.69 -23.91
N HIS A 12 13.83 -8.48 -24.00
CA HIS A 12 13.88 -9.68 -24.83
C HIS A 12 13.67 -10.92 -23.94
N LEU A 13 12.57 -11.63 -24.16
CA LEU A 13 12.24 -12.88 -23.47
C LEU A 13 12.32 -14.07 -24.44
N PRO A 14 12.46 -15.32 -23.93
CA PRO A 14 12.42 -16.51 -24.78
C PRO A 14 11.11 -16.65 -25.58
N THR A 15 10.02 -16.07 -25.07
CA THR A 15 8.69 -16.07 -25.70
C THR A 15 8.52 -14.95 -26.72
N GLY A 16 9.48 -14.02 -26.84
CA GLY A 16 9.44 -12.87 -27.72
C GLY A 16 9.78 -11.55 -27.03
N ASP A 17 9.72 -10.49 -27.81
CA ASP A 17 10.01 -9.13 -27.38
C ASP A 17 8.79 -8.51 -26.70
N VAL A 18 9.01 -7.85 -25.57
CA VAL A 18 7.97 -7.17 -24.79
C VAL A 18 8.36 -5.72 -24.58
N HIS A 19 7.47 -4.81 -24.97
CA HIS A 19 7.59 -3.38 -24.66
C HIS A 19 6.91 -3.09 -23.33
N LEU A 20 7.68 -2.59 -22.38
CA LEU A 20 7.19 -2.08 -21.10
C LEU A 20 7.11 -0.57 -21.18
N GLU A 21 5.95 -0.03 -20.86
CA GLU A 21 5.68 1.41 -20.85
C GLU A 21 5.32 1.88 -19.43
N PRO A 22 5.62 3.14 -19.06
CA PRO A 22 5.16 3.71 -17.81
C PRO A 22 3.63 3.78 -17.73
N GLY A 23 3.06 3.32 -16.62
CA GLY A 23 1.62 3.31 -16.38
C GLY A 23 0.88 2.16 -17.07
N VAL A 24 1.59 1.26 -17.75
CA VAL A 24 1.02 0.08 -18.42
C VAL A 24 1.69 -1.17 -17.85
N PRO A 25 1.13 -1.75 -16.77
CA PRO A 25 1.66 -2.97 -16.18
C PRO A 25 1.47 -4.15 -17.14
N VAL A 26 2.53 -4.93 -17.30
CA VAL A 26 2.52 -6.16 -18.11
C VAL A 26 2.71 -7.35 -17.18
N GLU A 27 1.87 -8.38 -17.38
CA GLU A 27 1.99 -9.65 -16.67
C GLU A 27 3.20 -10.42 -17.20
N LEU A 28 4.18 -10.65 -16.34
CA LEU A 28 5.34 -11.47 -16.62
C LEU A 28 5.32 -12.73 -15.75
N PRO A 29 5.80 -13.88 -16.28
CA PRO A 29 6.07 -15.04 -15.43
C PRO A 29 7.00 -14.65 -14.28
N ASP A 30 6.72 -15.15 -13.07
CA ASP A 30 7.40 -14.75 -11.85
C ASP A 30 8.93 -14.86 -11.93
N GLU A 31 9.43 -15.94 -12.54
CA GLU A 31 10.87 -16.12 -12.76
C GLU A 31 11.47 -15.01 -13.63
N HIS A 32 10.81 -14.66 -14.73
CA HIS A 32 11.27 -13.61 -15.64
C HIS A 32 11.19 -12.23 -15.01
N GLY A 33 10.09 -11.92 -14.31
CA GLY A 33 9.93 -10.66 -13.61
C GLY A 33 10.97 -10.47 -12.50
N ARG A 34 11.26 -11.51 -11.70
CA ARG A 34 12.31 -11.45 -10.67
C ARG A 34 13.69 -11.21 -11.28
N ARG A 35 14.01 -11.90 -12.38
CA ARG A 35 15.27 -11.70 -13.11
C ARG A 35 15.38 -10.30 -13.70
N LEU A 36 14.28 -9.73 -14.20
CA LEU A 36 14.25 -8.37 -14.73
C LEU A 36 14.50 -7.35 -13.62
N LEU A 37 13.81 -7.47 -12.48
CA LEU A 37 14.02 -6.61 -11.31
C LEU A 37 15.46 -6.67 -10.80
N ALA A 38 16.07 -7.87 -10.77
CA ALA A 38 17.47 -8.02 -10.36
C ALA A 38 18.46 -7.38 -11.34
N LYS A 39 18.15 -7.38 -12.65
CA LYS A 39 19.03 -6.81 -13.69
C LYS A 39 18.93 -5.29 -13.78
N VAL A 40 17.73 -4.73 -13.59
CA VAL A 40 17.45 -3.31 -13.80
C VAL A 40 16.54 -2.74 -12.70
N PRO A 41 16.96 -2.78 -11.42
CA PRO A 41 16.12 -2.39 -10.29
C PRO A 41 15.62 -0.94 -10.38
N ASP A 42 16.40 -0.05 -11.00
CA ASP A 42 16.07 1.38 -11.13
C ASP A 42 15.28 1.73 -12.40
N LYS A 43 14.86 0.71 -13.19
CA LYS A 43 14.12 0.95 -14.46
C LYS A 43 12.73 0.35 -14.49
N VAL A 44 12.43 -0.59 -13.61
CA VAL A 44 11.14 -1.26 -13.55
C VAL A 44 10.65 -1.33 -12.12
N ARG A 45 9.34 -1.45 -11.93
CA ARG A 45 8.75 -1.69 -10.62
C ARG A 45 7.67 -2.74 -10.70
N ILE A 46 7.46 -3.44 -9.60
CA ILE A 46 6.29 -4.30 -9.42
C ILE A 46 5.07 -3.42 -9.26
N VAL A 47 4.00 -3.75 -9.97
CA VAL A 47 2.71 -3.11 -9.79
C VAL A 47 1.81 -4.07 -9.04
N THR A 48 1.44 -3.69 -7.83
CA THR A 48 0.47 -4.44 -7.04
C THR A 48 -0.93 -4.06 -7.49
N THR A 49 -1.76 -5.05 -7.86
CA THR A 49 -3.18 -4.84 -8.19
C THR A 49 -4.10 -4.79 -6.98
N GLN A 50 -3.54 -4.75 -5.77
CA GLN A 50 -4.34 -4.61 -4.57
C GLN A 50 -5.06 -3.26 -4.64
N SER A 51 -6.38 -3.32 -4.83
CA SER A 51 -7.24 -2.16 -4.76
C SER A 51 -7.09 -1.52 -3.38
N VAL A 52 -6.74 -0.24 -3.34
CA VAL A 52 -6.80 0.54 -2.11
C VAL A 52 -8.15 1.23 -2.10
N VAL A 53 -8.99 0.86 -1.13
CA VAL A 53 -10.24 1.58 -0.84
C VAL A 53 -9.97 2.46 0.37
N VAL A 54 -10.28 3.75 0.29
CA VAL A 54 -10.15 4.72 1.39
C VAL A 54 -11.48 5.41 1.58
N GLU A 55 -12.03 5.34 2.79
CA GLU A 55 -13.33 5.90 3.13
C GLU A 55 -13.21 6.84 4.33
N PRO A 56 -13.90 8.00 4.35
CA PRO A 56 -13.89 8.90 5.50
C PRO A 56 -14.39 8.22 6.77
N ALA A 57 -13.68 8.42 7.88
CA ALA A 57 -13.99 7.81 9.17
C ALA A 57 -14.89 8.72 10.02
N ILE A 58 -16.13 8.92 9.56
CA ILE A 58 -17.09 9.84 10.19
C ILE A 58 -18.29 9.05 10.72
N ARG A 59 -18.82 9.42 11.90
CA ARG A 59 -20.10 8.87 12.35
C ARG A 59 -21.24 9.32 11.42
N PRO A 60 -22.37 8.59 11.36
CA PRO A 60 -23.54 9.00 10.57
C PRO A 60 -24.07 10.40 10.93
N ASP A 61 -23.83 10.86 12.16
CA ASP A 61 -24.21 12.18 12.65
C ASP A 61 -23.16 13.27 12.37
N GLY A 62 -22.08 12.94 11.66
CA GLY A 62 -20.98 13.85 11.35
C GLY A 62 -19.99 14.10 12.49
N SER A 63 -20.21 13.51 13.67
CA SER A 63 -19.28 13.65 14.79
C SER A 63 -17.98 12.83 14.55
N PRO A 64 -16.83 13.30 15.06
CA PRO A 64 -15.59 12.55 14.95
C PRO A 64 -15.65 11.25 15.74
N LEU A 65 -14.96 10.22 15.24
CA LEU A 65 -14.83 8.94 15.94
C LEU A 65 -14.07 9.10 17.26
N THR A 66 -14.24 8.09 18.13
CA THR A 66 -13.45 8.00 19.36
C THR A 66 -11.97 7.93 19.00
N PRO A 67 -11.08 8.73 19.64
CA PRO A 67 -9.66 8.65 19.38
C PRO A 67 -9.10 7.26 19.61
N VAL A 68 -8.14 6.86 18.78
CA VAL A 68 -7.54 5.53 18.84
C VAL A 68 -6.14 5.56 19.42
N TYR A 69 -5.76 4.42 20.01
CA TYR A 69 -4.41 4.10 20.42
C TYR A 69 -3.95 2.85 19.66
N TRP A 70 -2.65 2.72 19.47
CA TRP A 70 -2.09 1.56 18.78
C TRP A 70 -0.73 1.18 19.34
N GLU A 71 -0.40 -0.09 19.21
CA GLU A 71 0.92 -0.62 19.54
C GLU A 71 1.87 -0.44 18.35
N ARG A 72 3.06 0.07 18.64
CA ARG A 72 4.16 0.19 17.67
C ARG A 72 4.95 -1.12 17.59
N GLY A 73 5.78 -1.26 16.57
CA GLY A 73 6.65 -2.43 16.42
C GLY A 73 7.67 -2.62 17.55
N ASP A 74 7.89 -1.62 18.40
CA ASP A 74 8.73 -1.70 19.61
C ASP A 74 7.93 -2.05 20.88
N GLY A 75 6.63 -2.33 20.75
CA GLY A 75 5.71 -2.63 21.86
C GLY A 75 5.21 -1.40 22.62
N SER A 76 5.65 -0.19 22.27
CA SER A 76 5.15 1.03 22.89
C SER A 76 3.76 1.42 22.35
N ILE A 77 2.95 2.06 23.19
CA ILE A 77 1.63 2.56 22.79
C ILE A 77 1.74 4.00 22.30
N SER A 78 1.07 4.30 21.18
CA SER A 78 0.86 5.65 20.66
C SER A 78 -0.60 6.04 20.63
N GLY A 79 -0.84 7.35 20.61
CA GLY A 79 -2.17 7.94 20.71
C GLY A 79 -2.31 8.86 21.92
N PRO A 80 -3.50 9.47 22.13
CA PRO A 80 -4.68 9.34 21.26
C PRO A 80 -4.49 10.06 19.92
N ALA A 81 -5.10 9.53 18.86
CA ALA A 81 -5.16 10.18 17.55
C ALA A 81 -6.57 10.15 16.97
N SER A 82 -6.94 11.21 16.26
CA SER A 82 -8.20 11.30 15.52
C SER A 82 -8.11 10.43 14.25
N VAL A 83 -9.13 9.61 14.03
CA VAL A 83 -9.23 8.80 12.80
C VAL A 83 -9.83 9.65 11.70
N GLU A 84 -9.10 9.76 10.60
CA GLU A 84 -9.53 10.51 9.41
C GLU A 84 -10.16 9.57 8.37
N PHE A 85 -9.57 8.38 8.18
CA PHE A 85 -10.04 7.41 7.18
C PHE A 85 -9.95 5.96 7.66
N PHE A 86 -10.84 5.14 7.12
CA PHE A 86 -10.67 3.69 7.03
C PHE A 86 -10.00 3.36 5.71
N TYR A 87 -9.10 2.38 5.69
CA TYR A 87 -8.56 1.85 4.44
C TYR A 87 -8.68 0.33 4.38
N ARG A 88 -8.78 -0.18 3.16
CA ARG A 88 -8.62 -1.59 2.81
C ARG A 88 -7.59 -1.71 1.69
N LEU A 89 -6.53 -2.48 1.94
CA LEU A 89 -5.48 -2.84 0.99
C LEU A 89 -5.49 -4.36 0.80
N GLY A 90 -6.14 -4.84 -0.27
CA GLY A 90 -6.40 -6.27 -0.43
C GLY A 90 -7.23 -6.81 0.75
N ASP A 91 -6.68 -7.77 1.48
CA ASP A 91 -7.31 -8.37 2.68
C ASP A 91 -6.91 -7.68 4.00
N THR A 92 -6.16 -6.58 3.93
CA THR A 92 -5.73 -5.83 5.11
C THR A 92 -6.61 -4.62 5.33
N ASP A 93 -7.31 -4.58 6.46
CA ASP A 93 -8.04 -3.40 6.92
C ASP A 93 -7.17 -2.55 7.88
N GLY A 94 -7.42 -1.25 7.91
CA GLY A 94 -6.75 -0.36 8.85
C GLY A 94 -7.31 1.05 8.91
N LEU A 95 -6.59 1.90 9.63
CA LEU A 95 -6.95 3.28 9.92
C LEU A 95 -5.88 4.24 9.41
N ILE A 96 -6.29 5.39 8.91
CA ILE A 96 -5.40 6.55 8.72
C ILE A 96 -5.76 7.57 9.79
N VAL A 97 -4.78 7.95 10.59
CA VAL A 97 -4.95 8.92 11.68
C VAL A 97 -4.03 10.11 11.48
N GLU A 98 -4.45 11.27 11.97
CA GLU A 98 -3.53 12.40 12.17
C GLU A 98 -2.94 12.31 13.58
N HIS A 99 -1.60 12.24 13.68
CA HIS A 99 -0.91 12.23 14.95
C HIS A 99 0.33 13.14 14.89
N ARG A 100 0.32 14.22 15.68
CA ARG A 100 1.39 15.25 15.71
C ARG A 100 1.65 15.91 14.34
N GLY A 101 0.58 16.15 13.57
CA GLY A 101 0.65 16.81 12.26
C GLY A 101 1.09 15.91 11.11
N GLU A 102 1.22 14.60 11.34
CA GLU A 102 1.57 13.62 10.31
C GLU A 102 0.44 12.59 10.15
N LEU A 103 0.22 12.15 8.90
CA LEU A 103 -0.67 11.04 8.60
C LEU A 103 0.04 9.71 8.87
N VAL A 104 -0.56 8.90 9.75
CA VAL A 104 -0.03 7.59 10.13
C VAL A 104 -1.01 6.51 9.68
N TRP A 105 -0.49 5.51 8.97
CA TRP A 105 -1.24 4.32 8.56
C TRP A 105 -1.07 3.24 9.61
N ILE A 106 -2.20 2.79 10.17
CA ILE A 106 -2.24 1.82 11.26
C ILE A 106 -2.97 0.58 10.76
N ASN A 107 -2.38 -0.60 10.95
CA ASN A 107 -3.07 -1.86 10.69
C ASN A 107 -4.12 -2.09 11.78
N ALA A 108 -5.33 -2.54 11.43
CA ALA A 108 -6.40 -2.81 12.41
C ALA A 108 -5.96 -3.77 13.52
N SER A 109 -5.06 -4.71 13.22
CA SER A 109 -4.50 -5.66 14.21
C SER A 109 -3.62 -5.01 15.29
N SER A 110 -3.12 -3.79 15.06
CA SER A 110 -2.30 -3.03 16.02
C SER A 110 -3.12 -2.09 16.90
N VAL A 111 -4.43 -1.93 16.64
CA VAL A 111 -5.29 -1.00 17.38
C VAL A 111 -5.60 -1.58 18.76
N VAL A 112 -5.44 -0.75 19.80
CA VAL A 112 -5.71 -1.14 21.18
C VAL A 112 -7.00 -0.46 21.66
N GLY A 113 -8.00 -1.26 22.00
CA GLY A 113 -9.25 -0.77 22.57
C GLY A 113 -9.11 -0.45 24.06
N HIS A 114 -9.54 0.73 24.48
CA HIS A 114 -9.85 0.97 25.89
C HIS A 114 -11.17 0.25 26.23
N LYS A 115 -11.11 -0.73 27.13
CA LYS A 115 -12.29 -1.32 27.78
C LYS A 115 -12.93 -0.35 28.74
#